data_AF-A0A1W2E9H3-F1
#
_entry.id   AF-A0A1W2E9H3-F1
#
_cell.length_a   1.000
_cell.length_b   1.000
_cell.length_c   1.000
_cell.angle_alpha   90.00
_cell.angle_beta   90.00
_cell.angle_gamma   90.00
#
_symmetry.space_group_name_H-M   'P 1'
#
loop_
_entity.id
_entity.type
_entity.pdbx_description
1 polymer ?
#
loop_
_entity_poly.entity_id
_entity_poly.type
_entity_poly.pdbx_seq_one_letter_code
_entity_poly.pdbx_strand_id
1 'polypeptide(L)'
;MDETYIKVKGRWTYLHRAVDRDGQILDFMISERRDLAAARRFLKQAISANGAPDRVVIDKSSANLAGLQAIIGVLKLTPSGRTVEIRQLKYLNNILEQDHRFIKRITRPMLGFKAFHSAAATSAGIEAAHMIRKGQIRANGASVFQILAGLAA
;
A
#
# COMPACT_ATOMS: atom_id res chain seq x y z
N MET A 1 -4.08 5.01 -3.67
CA MET A 1 -4.22 3.70 -3.02
C MET A 1 -4.98 2.79 -3.96
N ASP A 2 -4.51 1.57 -4.12
CA ASP A 2 -5.22 0.52 -4.88
C ASP A 2 -4.81 -0.87 -4.35
N GLU A 3 -5.56 -1.90 -4.72
CA GLU A 3 -5.23 -3.28 -4.38
C GLU A 3 -4.78 -4.09 -5.58
N THR A 4 -3.96 -5.10 -5.33
CA THR A 4 -3.64 -6.10 -6.32
C THR A 4 -3.67 -7.52 -5.79
N TYR A 5 -3.90 -8.47 -6.68
CA TYR A 5 -4.08 -9.88 -6.31
C TYR A 5 -2.75 -10.60 -6.19
N ILE A 6 -2.56 -11.31 -5.08
CA ILE A 6 -1.47 -12.27 -4.88
C ILE A 6 -2.06 -13.60 -4.39
N LYS A 7 -1.46 -14.72 -4.78
CA LYS A 7 -1.98 -16.06 -4.46
C LYS A 7 -1.25 -16.63 -3.23
N VAL A 8 -1.99 -17.05 -2.22
CA VAL A 8 -1.48 -17.65 -0.97
C VAL A 8 -2.28 -18.90 -0.65
N LYS A 9 -1.61 -20.04 -0.45
CA LYS A 9 -2.25 -21.36 -0.23
C LYS A 9 -3.32 -21.70 -1.27
N GLY A 10 -3.06 -21.33 -2.53
CA GLY A 10 -4.00 -21.56 -3.62
C GLY A 10 -5.17 -20.57 -3.69
N ARG A 11 -5.34 -19.68 -2.72
CA ARG A 11 -6.42 -18.68 -2.66
C ARG A 11 -5.92 -17.31 -3.08
N TRP A 12 -6.78 -16.52 -3.71
CA TRP A 12 -6.50 -15.12 -3.99
C TRP A 12 -6.62 -14.29 -2.72
N THR A 13 -5.61 -13.46 -2.49
CA THR A 13 -5.51 -12.49 -1.39
C THR A 13 -5.15 -11.13 -1.98
N TYR A 14 -5.21 -10.09 -1.16
CA TYR A 14 -5.13 -8.70 -1.62
C TYR A 14 -3.90 -8.04 -1.02
N LEU A 15 -3.05 -7.47 -1.87
CA LEU A 15 -1.98 -6.58 -1.50
C LEU A 15 -2.46 -5.15 -1.72
N HIS A 16 -2.73 -4.45 -0.64
CA HIS A 16 -3.03 -3.02 -0.60
C HIS A 16 -1.73 -2.24 -0.77
N ARG A 17 -1.73 -1.21 -1.60
CA ARG A 17 -0.56 -0.37 -1.87
C ARG A 17 -0.94 1.11 -1.91
N ALA A 18 -0.10 1.93 -1.31
CA ALA A 18 -0.17 3.38 -1.35
C ALA A 18 1.09 3.89 -2.03
N VAL A 19 0.92 4.72 -3.06
CA VAL A 19 2.01 5.42 -3.72
C VAL A 19 1.69 6.90 -3.78
N ASP A 20 2.72 7.74 -3.77
CA ASP A 20 2.56 9.17 -3.99
C ASP A 20 2.39 9.52 -5.48
N ARG A 21 2.30 10.82 -5.76
CA ARG A 21 2.14 11.34 -7.13
C ARG A 21 3.35 11.10 -8.04
N ASP A 22 4.52 10.88 -7.46
CA ASP A 22 5.79 10.66 -8.15
C ASP A 22 6.06 9.14 -8.29
N GLY A 23 5.11 8.30 -7.86
CA GLY A 23 5.19 6.85 -7.90
C GLY A 23 6.09 6.27 -6.80
N GLN A 24 6.37 7.01 -5.73
CA GLN A 24 7.09 6.50 -4.58
C GLN A 24 6.18 5.65 -3.70
N ILE A 25 6.72 4.56 -3.15
CA ILE A 25 5.93 3.65 -2.30
C ILE A 25 5.84 4.29 -0.91
N LEU A 26 4.62 4.51 -0.44
CA LEU A 26 4.36 5.06 0.89
C LEU A 26 4.10 3.94 1.90
N ASP A 27 3.31 2.95 1.53
CA ASP A 27 2.97 1.82 2.40
C ASP A 27 2.36 0.65 1.61
N PHE A 28 2.38 -0.54 2.19
CA PHE A 28 1.73 -1.74 1.66
C PHE A 28 1.22 -2.68 2.78
N MET A 29 0.20 -3.48 2.49
CA MET A 29 -0.34 -4.45 3.45
C MET A 29 -1.02 -5.61 2.72
N ILE A 30 -0.81 -6.84 3.18
CA ILE A 30 -1.56 -8.00 2.68
C ILE A 30 -2.80 -8.23 3.55
N SER A 31 -3.93 -8.53 2.92
CA SER A 31 -5.14 -9.01 3.57
C SER A 31 -5.73 -10.22 2.86
N GLU A 32 -6.36 -11.12 3.61
CA GLU A 32 -7.09 -12.25 3.03
C GLU A 32 -8.41 -11.81 2.38
N ARG A 33 -8.96 -10.67 2.81
CA ARG A 33 -10.26 -10.14 2.37
C ARG A 33 -10.14 -8.75 1.79
N ARG A 34 -10.99 -8.43 0.82
CA ARG A 34 -11.19 -7.08 0.27
C ARG A 34 -12.47 -6.50 0.86
N ASP A 35 -12.38 -6.12 2.12
CA ASP A 35 -13.50 -5.53 2.86
C ASP A 35 -13.13 -4.16 3.45
N LEU A 36 -14.14 -3.50 3.99
CA LEU A 36 -14.02 -2.20 4.64
C LEU A 36 -13.00 -2.22 5.79
N ALA A 37 -12.94 -3.32 6.55
CA ALA A 37 -12.05 -3.45 7.69
C ALA A 37 -10.57 -3.46 7.24
N ALA A 38 -10.26 -4.20 6.18
CA ALA A 38 -8.94 -4.21 5.57
C ALA A 38 -8.56 -2.83 5.00
N ALA A 39 -9.44 -2.20 4.23
CA ALA A 39 -9.18 -0.86 3.67
C ALA A 39 -8.93 0.19 4.78
N ARG A 40 -9.77 0.18 5.84
CA ARG A 40 -9.62 1.09 6.99
C ARG A 40 -8.31 0.84 7.74
N ARG A 41 -7.95 -0.43 7.96
CA ARG A 41 -6.69 -0.81 8.61
C ARG A 41 -5.49 -0.30 7.82
N PHE A 42 -5.49 -0.52 6.51
CA PHE A 42 -4.41 -0.06 5.63
C PHE A 42 -4.28 1.46 5.64
N LEU A 43 -5.39 2.19 5.50
CA LEU A 43 -5.38 3.65 5.55
C LEU A 43 -4.85 4.19 6.88
N LYS A 44 -5.25 3.58 8.00
CA LYS A 44 -4.73 3.96 9.32
C LYS A 44 -3.21 3.74 9.40
N GLN A 45 -2.72 2.62 8.88
CA GLN A 45 -1.28 2.30 8.82
C GLN A 45 -0.54 3.36 8.01
N ALA A 46 -0.97 3.60 6.76
CA ALA A 46 -0.33 4.53 5.84
C ALA A 46 -0.30 5.97 6.39
N ILE A 47 -1.39 6.43 6.99
CA ILE A 47 -1.48 7.78 7.58
C ILE A 47 -0.64 7.88 8.86
N SER A 48 -0.58 6.82 9.67
CA SER A 48 0.26 6.84 10.88
C SER A 48 1.75 6.88 10.54
N ALA A 49 2.15 6.20 9.46
CA ALA A 49 3.55 6.16 9.01
C ALA A 49 3.98 7.42 8.24
N ASN A 50 3.09 7.97 7.40
CA ASN A 50 3.44 9.03 6.43
C ASN A 50 2.76 10.38 6.68
N GLY A 51 1.86 10.46 7.66
CA GLY A 51 1.01 11.62 7.90
C GLY A 51 -0.27 11.63 7.04
N ALA A 52 -1.20 12.52 7.39
CA ALA A 52 -2.47 12.67 6.68
C ALA A 52 -2.27 13.45 5.36
N PRO A 53 -2.63 12.89 4.20
CA PRO A 53 -2.51 13.57 2.92
C PRO A 53 -3.65 14.59 2.70
N ASP A 54 -3.43 15.59 1.86
CA ASP A 54 -4.49 16.53 1.45
C ASP A 54 -5.45 15.90 0.43
N ARG A 55 -4.94 14.97 -0.39
CA ARG A 55 -5.70 14.31 -1.46
C ARG A 55 -5.38 12.82 -1.50
N VAL A 56 -6.40 12.00 -1.70
CA VAL A 56 -6.23 10.56 -1.94
C VAL A 56 -6.96 10.16 -3.21
N VAL A 57 -6.21 9.51 -4.09
CA VAL A 57 -6.75 8.87 -5.28
C VAL A 57 -7.02 7.40 -4.94
N ILE A 58 -8.24 6.94 -5.19
CA ILE A 58 -8.63 5.54 -5.07
C ILE A 58 -9.24 5.04 -6.37
N ASP A 59 -9.22 3.72 -6.56
CA ASP A 59 -10.03 3.08 -7.59
C ASP A 59 -11.55 3.23 -7.29
N LYS A 60 -12.37 2.70 -8.19
CA LYS A 60 -13.83 2.71 -8.02
C LYS A 60 -14.32 1.66 -7.01
N SER A 61 -13.47 1.18 -6.09
CA SER A 61 -13.85 0.24 -5.04
C SER A 61 -14.73 0.91 -3.98
N SER A 62 -15.89 0.33 -3.73
CA SER A 62 -16.80 0.74 -2.66
C SER A 62 -16.18 0.57 -1.27
N ALA A 63 -15.37 -0.48 -1.06
CA ALA A 63 -14.69 -0.73 0.21
C ALA A 63 -13.64 0.36 0.51
N ASN A 64 -12.90 0.80 -0.51
CA ASN A 64 -11.90 1.86 -0.36
C ASN A 64 -12.55 3.21 -0.08
N LEU A 65 -13.62 3.52 -0.80
CA LEU A 65 -14.39 4.74 -0.58
C LEU A 65 -14.94 4.79 0.85
N ALA A 66 -15.58 3.72 1.31
CA ALA A 66 -16.13 3.64 2.66
C ALA A 66 -15.04 3.68 3.73
N GLY A 67 -13.90 3.01 3.51
CA GLY A 67 -12.76 3.03 4.43
C GLY A 67 -12.17 4.43 4.58
N LEU A 68 -12.04 5.14 3.46
CA LEU A 68 -11.50 6.49 3.42
C LEU A 68 -12.46 7.50 4.04
N GLN A 69 -13.76 7.39 3.79
CA GLN A 69 -14.77 8.22 4.46
C GLN A 69 -14.76 8.03 5.98
N ALA A 70 -14.62 6.80 6.48
CA ALA A 70 -14.52 6.54 7.91
C ALA A 70 -13.29 7.22 8.54
N ILE A 71 -12.13 7.17 7.86
CA ILE A 71 -10.92 7.82 8.34
C ILE A 71 -11.01 9.35 8.26
N ILE A 72 -11.56 9.90 7.18
CA ILE A 72 -11.78 11.35 7.05
C ILE A 72 -12.71 11.87 8.13
N GLY A 73 -13.77 11.13 8.47
CA GLY A 73 -14.65 11.46 9.58
C GLY A 73 -13.87 11.61 10.88
N VAL A 74 -12.96 10.67 11.18
CA VAL A 74 -12.09 10.75 12.36
C VAL A 74 -11.12 11.93 12.27
N LEU A 75 -10.47 12.16 11.13
CA LEU A 75 -9.51 13.26 10.94
C LEU A 75 -10.14 14.64 11.15
N LYS A 76 -11.39 14.84 10.69
CA LYS A 76 -12.14 16.08 10.89
C LYS A 76 -12.46 16.38 12.37
N LEU A 77 -12.57 15.34 13.19
CA LEU A 77 -12.81 15.47 14.64
C LEU A 77 -11.54 15.76 15.44
N THR A 78 -10.36 15.68 14.81
CA THR A 78 -9.11 16.07 15.47
C THR A 78 -8.99 17.59 15.53
N PRO A 79 -8.22 18.15 16.49
CA PRO A 79 -7.98 19.60 16.58
C PRO A 79 -7.43 20.23 15.29
N SER A 80 -6.80 19.42 14.43
CA SER A 80 -6.26 19.86 13.15
C SER A 80 -7.32 20.12 12.08
N GLY A 81 -8.56 19.63 12.24
CA GLY A 81 -9.67 19.83 11.30
C GLY A 81 -9.40 19.36 9.87
N ARG A 82 -8.42 18.48 9.67
CA ARG A 82 -7.91 18.13 8.34
C ARG A 82 -8.99 17.49 7.47
N THR A 83 -9.20 18.09 6.30
CA THR A 83 -10.09 17.56 5.27
C THR A 83 -9.24 16.95 4.16
N VAL A 84 -9.52 15.69 3.82
CA VAL A 84 -8.86 14.98 2.70
C VAL A 84 -9.83 14.94 1.52
N GLU A 85 -9.38 15.38 0.36
CA GLU A 85 -10.15 15.29 -0.88
C GLU A 85 -10.03 13.88 -1.47
N ILE A 86 -11.17 13.23 -1.75
CA ILE A 86 -11.22 11.93 -2.43
C ILE A 86 -11.36 12.16 -3.93
N ARG A 87 -10.49 11.53 -4.74
CA ARG A 87 -10.62 11.53 -6.21
C ARG A 87 -10.72 10.11 -6.75
N GLN A 88 -11.69 9.91 -7.64
CA GLN A 88 -11.91 8.66 -8.39
C GLN A 88 -11.73 8.90 -9.89
N LEU A 89 -10.53 9.33 -10.29
CA LEU A 89 -10.21 9.64 -11.68
C LEU A 89 -9.36 8.53 -12.29
N LYS A 90 -9.88 7.88 -13.34
CA LYS A 90 -9.25 6.72 -13.98
C LYS A 90 -7.79 6.98 -14.38
N TYR A 91 -7.50 8.14 -14.95
CA TYR A 91 -6.14 8.46 -15.42
C TYR A 91 -5.12 8.64 -14.27
N LEU A 92 -5.56 9.04 -13.08
CA LEU A 92 -4.68 9.14 -11.91
C LEU A 92 -4.33 7.75 -11.33
N ASN A 93 -5.16 6.74 -11.60
CA ASN A 93 -4.86 5.36 -11.22
C ASN A 93 -3.76 4.74 -12.10
N ASN A 94 -3.42 5.34 -13.25
CA ASN A 94 -2.38 4.81 -14.13
C ASN A 94 -1.03 4.64 -13.41
N ILE A 95 -0.69 5.53 -12.45
CA ILE A 95 0.56 5.43 -11.67
C ILE A 95 0.54 4.16 -10.80
N LEU A 96 -0.56 3.92 -10.08
CA LEU A 96 -0.75 2.71 -9.25
C LEU A 96 -0.78 1.45 -10.12
N GLU A 97 -1.50 1.48 -11.24
CA GLU A 97 -1.60 0.37 -12.19
C GLU A 97 -0.24 0.02 -12.82
N GLN A 98 0.57 1.03 -13.14
CA GLN A 98 1.93 0.86 -13.63
C GLN A 98 2.83 0.27 -12.55
N ASP A 99 2.72 0.77 -11.32
CA ASP A 99 3.50 0.29 -10.20
C ASP A 99 3.18 -1.18 -9.85
N HIS A 100 1.91 -1.58 -9.97
CA HIS A 100 1.49 -2.98 -9.84
C HIS A 100 2.20 -3.93 -10.83
N ARG A 101 2.66 -3.45 -11.98
CA ARG A 101 3.35 -4.30 -12.97
C ARG A 101 4.66 -4.87 -12.40
N PHE A 102 5.36 -4.11 -11.57
CA PHE A 102 6.61 -4.56 -10.97
C PHE A 102 6.39 -5.78 -10.09
N ILE A 103 5.52 -5.68 -9.08
CA ILE A 103 5.27 -6.78 -8.15
C ILE A 103 4.62 -7.97 -8.85
N LYS A 104 3.72 -7.74 -9.81
CA LYS A 104 3.13 -8.83 -10.61
C LYS A 104 4.17 -9.58 -11.42
N ARG A 105 5.16 -8.88 -12.00
CA ARG A 105 6.24 -9.52 -12.76
C ARG A 105 7.08 -10.45 -11.90
N ILE A 106 7.32 -10.10 -10.63
CA ILE A 106 8.08 -10.93 -9.69
C ILE A 106 7.23 -12.08 -9.13
N THR A 107 5.98 -11.82 -8.77
CA THR A 107 5.13 -12.79 -8.05
C THR A 107 4.43 -13.80 -8.96
N ARG A 108 4.11 -13.46 -10.22
CA ARG A 108 3.49 -14.40 -11.18
C ARG A 108 4.27 -15.71 -11.38
N PRO A 109 5.60 -15.70 -11.62
CA PRO A 109 6.37 -16.94 -11.80
C PRO A 109 6.53 -17.76 -10.51
N MET A 110 6.23 -17.20 -9.34
CA MET A 110 6.29 -17.94 -8.06
C MET A 110 5.13 -18.94 -7.88
N LEU A 111 4.10 -18.89 -8.74
CA LEU A 111 2.92 -19.76 -8.69
C LEU A 111 2.12 -19.69 -7.37
N GLY A 112 2.36 -18.65 -6.58
CA GLY A 112 1.72 -18.39 -5.30
C GLY A 112 2.49 -18.91 -4.08
N PHE A 113 2.27 -18.24 -2.95
CA PHE A 113 2.92 -18.53 -1.67
C PHE A 113 2.28 -19.70 -0.95
N LYS A 114 3.05 -20.43 -0.14
CA LYS A 114 2.56 -21.55 0.69
C LYS A 114 2.07 -21.13 2.08
N ALA A 115 2.42 -19.94 2.55
CA ALA A 115 1.97 -19.41 3.82
C ALA A 115 1.82 -17.88 3.79
N PHE A 116 0.93 -17.36 4.64
CA PHE A 116 0.62 -15.93 4.71
C PHE A 116 1.80 -15.10 5.21
N HIS A 117 2.49 -15.55 6.27
CA HIS A 117 3.68 -14.87 6.79
C HIS A 117 4.80 -14.81 5.74
N SER A 118 5.01 -15.89 4.96
CA SER A 118 6.01 -15.91 3.90
C SER A 118 5.63 -14.96 2.75
N ALA A 119 4.34 -14.87 2.42
CA ALA A 119 3.84 -13.91 1.43
C ALA A 119 4.10 -12.47 1.87
N ALA A 120 3.82 -12.16 3.15
CA ALA A 120 4.09 -10.85 3.75
C ALA A 120 5.57 -10.49 3.72
N ALA A 121 6.44 -11.36 4.26
CA ALA A 121 7.87 -11.12 4.29
C ALA A 121 8.49 -10.99 2.89
N THR A 122 8.08 -11.86 1.95
CA THR A 122 8.60 -11.80 0.56
C THR A 122 8.11 -10.54 -0.14
N SER A 123 6.83 -10.17 0.03
CA SER A 123 6.29 -8.94 -0.56
C SER A 123 7.02 -7.71 0.00
N ALA A 124 7.27 -7.67 1.32
CA ALA A 124 8.06 -6.61 1.94
C ALA A 124 9.47 -6.50 1.35
N GLY A 125 10.16 -7.63 1.16
CA GLY A 125 11.47 -7.64 0.51
C GLY A 125 11.44 -7.15 -0.95
N ILE A 126 10.41 -7.54 -1.72
CA ILE A 126 10.22 -7.08 -3.10
C ILE A 126 9.99 -5.57 -3.14
N GLU A 127 9.12 -5.04 -2.28
CA GLU A 127 8.83 -3.60 -2.20
C GLU A 127 10.07 -2.82 -1.77
N ALA A 128 10.79 -3.27 -0.76
CA ALA A 128 12.02 -2.63 -0.31
C ALA A 128 13.08 -2.59 -1.42
N ALA A 129 13.31 -3.69 -2.13
CA ALA A 129 14.19 -3.70 -3.30
C ALA A 129 13.71 -2.73 -4.39
N HIS A 130 12.39 -2.57 -4.56
CA HIS A 130 11.83 -1.59 -5.49
C HIS A 130 12.09 -0.15 -5.06
N MET A 131 11.92 0.15 -3.77
CA MET A 131 12.20 1.47 -3.19
C MET A 131 13.68 1.84 -3.37
N ILE A 132 14.61 0.90 -3.14
CA ILE A 132 16.06 1.09 -3.39
C ILE A 132 16.29 1.38 -4.88
N ARG A 133 15.74 0.56 -5.77
CA ARG A 133 15.90 0.75 -7.23
C ARG A 133 15.37 2.11 -7.71
N LYS A 134 14.32 2.63 -7.07
CA LYS A 134 13.75 3.95 -7.35
C LYS A 134 14.50 5.11 -6.67
N GLY A 135 15.53 4.83 -5.87
CA GLY A 135 16.27 5.85 -5.13
C GLY A 135 15.45 6.53 -4.01
N GLN A 136 14.37 5.89 -3.54
CA GLN A 136 13.51 6.44 -2.48
C GLN A 136 14.19 6.41 -1.12
N ILE A 137 15.05 5.42 -0.91
CA ILE A 137 15.82 5.26 0.31
C ILE A 137 17.11 6.08 0.15
N ARG A 138 17.11 7.28 0.74
CA ARG A 138 18.34 8.08 0.88
C ARG A 138 19.27 7.39 1.87
N ALA A 139 20.55 7.31 1.52
CA ALA A 139 21.59 6.79 2.40
C ALA A 139 21.83 7.79 3.56
N ASN A 140 20.94 7.82 4.55
CA ASN A 140 21.08 8.63 5.75
C ASN A 140 22.03 7.98 6.78
N GLY A 141 23.10 7.31 6.32
CA GLY A 141 24.02 6.54 7.17
C GLY A 141 23.50 5.17 7.65
N ALA A 142 22.22 4.86 7.45
CA ALA A 142 21.67 3.52 7.69
C ALA A 142 22.04 2.56 6.55
N SER A 143 22.47 1.35 6.89
CA SER A 143 22.68 0.30 5.91
C SER A 143 21.35 -0.12 5.29
N VAL A 144 21.41 -0.59 4.03
CA VAL A 144 20.27 -1.21 3.33
C VAL A 144 19.63 -2.31 4.19
N PHE A 145 20.43 -3.05 4.96
CA PHE A 145 19.96 -4.08 5.88
C PHE A 145 19.13 -3.53 7.05
N GLN A 146 19.54 -2.41 7.66
CA GLN A 146 18.78 -1.79 8.76
C GLN A 146 17.43 -1.25 8.28
N ILE A 147 17.38 -0.71 7.06
CA ILE A 147 16.14 -0.26 6.43
C ILE A 147 15.24 -1.47 6.11
N LEU A 148 15.81 -2.54 5.56
CA LEU A 148 15.09 -3.80 5.30
C LEU A 148 14.53 -4.43 6.58
N ALA A 149 15.31 -4.46 7.66
CA ALA A 149 14.91 -5.04 8.94
C ALA A 149 13.79 -4.22 9.61
N GLY A 150 13.85 -2.88 9.53
CA GLY A 150 12.79 -2.01 10.03
C GLY A 150 11.48 -2.08 9.25
N LEU A 151 11.51 -2.46 7.97
CA LEU A 151 10.32 -2.69 7.13
C LEU A 151 9.69 -4.08 7.33
N ALA A 152 10.42 -5.02 7.95
CA ALA A 152 9.98 -6.39 8.18
C ALA A 152 9.49 -6.66 9.62
N ALA A 153 9.67 -5.71 10.53
CA ALA A 153 9.23 -5.74 11.94
C ALA A 153 7.81 -5.20 12.10
#